data_AF-A0AAP9WQD6-F1
#
_entry.id   AF-A0AAP9WQD6-F1
#
_cell.length_a   1.000
_cell.length_b   1.000
_cell.length_c   1.000
_cell.angle_alpha   90.00
_cell.angle_beta   90.00
_cell.angle_gamma   90.00
#
_symmetry.space_group_name_H-M   'P 1'
#
loop_
_entity.id
_entity.type
_entity.pdbx_description
1 polymer ?
#
loop_
_entity_poly.entity_id
_entity_poly.type
_entity_poly.pdbx_seq_one_letter_code
_entity_poly.pdbx_strand_id
1 'polypeptide(L)'
;MKLIILNITIWNLFVFLILNCSIGTQRDTCRSNLKKGDLYGPSDDSCQFISVINPLTAEGSLNPTEFDVRKNLLLTASVLNCIEYYQKLKECDKEENRYIPSIYSKE
;
A
#
# COMPACT_ATOMS: atom_id res chain seq x y z
N MET A 1 30.31 20.42 -27.19
CA MET A 1 30.17 20.13 -25.74
C MET A 1 28.79 20.47 -25.17
N LYS A 2 28.19 21.64 -25.48
CA LYS A 2 26.88 22.04 -24.92
C LYS A 2 25.69 21.12 -25.31
N LEU A 3 25.66 20.63 -26.55
CA LEU A 3 24.57 19.75 -27.03
C LEU A 3 24.59 18.35 -26.41
N ILE A 4 25.78 17.79 -26.16
CA ILE A 4 25.92 16.44 -25.59
C ILE A 4 25.46 16.45 -24.13
N ILE A 5 25.85 17.47 -23.36
CA ILE A 5 25.43 17.64 -21.96
C ILE A 5 23.92 17.90 -21.87
N LEU A 6 23.36 18.70 -22.79
CA LEU A 6 21.92 18.93 -22.86
C LEU A 6 21.16 17.63 -23.19
N ASN A 7 21.69 16.79 -24.08
CA ASN A 7 21.05 15.53 -24.44
C ASN A 7 21.04 14.53 -23.26
N ILE A 8 22.14 14.46 -22.49
CA ILE A 8 22.24 13.58 -21.31
C ILE A 8 21.30 14.04 -20.19
N THR A 9 21.16 15.35 -19.98
CA THR A 9 20.26 15.89 -18.96
C THR A 9 18.79 15.65 -19.32
N ILE A 10 18.40 15.88 -20.58
CA ILE A 10 17.04 15.59 -21.07
C ILE A 10 16.74 14.08 -20.96
N TRP A 11 17.69 13.22 -21.33
CA TRP A 11 17.51 11.77 -21.25
C TRP A 11 17.26 11.29 -19.81
N ASN A 12 18.06 11.77 -18.85
CA ASN A 12 17.86 11.43 -17.44
C ASN A 12 16.49 11.91 -16.93
N LEU A 13 16.09 13.13 -17.31
CA LEU A 13 14.78 13.69 -16.93
C LEU A 13 13.62 12.86 -17.48
N PHE A 14 13.77 12.37 -18.72
CA PHE A 14 12.79 11.50 -19.37
C PHE A 14 12.69 10.12 -18.68
N VAL A 15 13.82 9.54 -18.27
CA VAL A 15 13.85 8.29 -17.51
C VAL A 15 13.15 8.44 -16.15
N PHE A 16 13.39 9.54 -15.43
CA PHE A 16 12.69 9.83 -14.17
C PHE A 16 11.17 9.99 -14.35
N LEU A 17 10.73 10.58 -15.48
CA LEU A 17 9.33 10.71 -15.85
C LEU A 17 8.67 9.37 -16.18
N ILE A 18 9.35 8.49 -16.93
CA ILE A 18 8.79 7.17 -17.32
C ILE A 18 8.65 6.25 -16.10
N LEU A 19 9.61 6.29 -15.17
CA LEU A 19 9.63 5.40 -14.01
C LEU A 19 8.65 5.81 -12.88
N ASN A 20 7.89 6.90 -13.06
CA ASN A 20 6.97 7.46 -12.06
C ASN A 20 7.60 7.55 -10.65
N CYS A 21 8.90 7.83 -10.55
CA CYS A 21 9.57 7.96 -9.25
C CYS A 21 9.42 9.39 -8.72
N SER A 22 9.09 9.52 -7.43
CA SER A 22 9.05 10.79 -6.71
C SER A 22 10.15 10.84 -5.66
N ILE A 23 10.79 12.00 -5.53
CA ILE A 23 11.70 12.30 -4.42
C ILE A 23 10.83 12.81 -3.27
N GLY A 24 10.95 12.19 -2.10
CA GLY A 24 10.24 12.63 -0.91
C GLY A 24 10.93 12.19 0.38
N THR A 25 10.20 12.25 1.47
CA THR A 25 10.68 11.87 2.79
C THR A 25 10.54 10.36 3.00
N GLN A 26 11.29 9.78 3.93
CA GLN A 26 11.14 8.36 4.29
C GLN A 26 9.72 8.06 4.75
N ARG A 27 8.99 9.03 5.36
CA ARG A 27 7.56 8.94 5.60
C ARG A 27 6.75 8.68 4.35
N ASP A 28 6.99 9.46 3.29
CA ASP A 28 6.27 9.31 2.02
C ASP A 28 6.55 7.95 1.39
N THR A 29 7.80 7.49 1.47
CA THR A 29 8.21 6.16 1.00
C THR A 29 7.58 5.04 1.83
N CYS A 30 7.54 5.17 3.16
CA CYS A 30 6.93 4.21 4.07
C CYS A 30 5.42 4.11 3.84
N ARG A 31 4.74 5.25 3.71
CA ARG A 31 3.30 5.32 3.38
C ARG A 31 3.01 4.75 1.99
N SER A 32 3.85 5.05 1.00
CA SER A 32 3.71 4.49 -0.35
C SER A 32 3.86 2.97 -0.33
N ASN A 33 4.91 2.43 0.30
CA ASN A 33 5.13 1.00 0.41
C ASN A 33 4.01 0.27 1.18
N LEU A 34 3.44 0.91 2.21
CA LEU A 34 2.28 0.35 2.93
C LEU A 34 1.02 0.26 2.05
N LYS A 35 0.80 1.22 1.15
CA LYS A 35 -0.32 1.18 0.20
C LYS A 35 -0.15 0.12 -0.88
N LYS A 36 1.09 -0.17 -1.28
CA LYS A 36 1.41 -1.28 -2.20
C LYS A 36 1.33 -2.66 -1.55
N GLY A 37 0.96 -2.73 -0.26
CA GLY A 37 0.87 -3.98 0.49
C GLY A 37 -0.07 -4.98 -0.18
N ASP A 38 0.30 -6.26 -0.09
CA ASP A 38 -0.38 -7.39 -0.71
C ASP A 38 -1.88 -7.46 -0.34
N LEU A 39 -2.72 -8.06 -1.21
CA LEU A 39 -4.18 -8.16 -1.05
C LEU A 39 -4.61 -8.85 0.26
N TYR A 40 -3.69 -9.60 0.86
CA TYR A 40 -3.85 -10.34 2.11
C TYR A 40 -3.02 -9.76 3.28
N GLY A 41 -2.24 -8.70 3.04
CA GLY A 41 -1.43 -8.01 4.03
C GLY A 41 -2.12 -6.75 4.60
N PRO A 42 -1.48 -6.06 5.56
CA PRO A 42 -1.97 -4.79 6.08
C PRO A 42 -1.77 -3.68 5.03
N SER A 43 -2.78 -3.47 4.20
CA SER A 43 -2.90 -2.39 3.22
C SER A 43 -4.20 -1.58 3.45
N ASP A 44 -4.38 -0.44 2.80
CA ASP A 44 -5.64 0.34 2.95
C ASP A 44 -6.88 -0.46 2.52
N ASP A 45 -6.71 -1.36 1.54
CA ASP A 45 -7.71 -2.33 1.10
C ASP A 45 -8.09 -3.35 2.19
N SER A 46 -7.22 -3.64 3.16
CA SER A 46 -7.56 -4.53 4.28
C SER A 46 -8.59 -3.92 5.23
N CYS A 47 -8.71 -2.58 5.25
CA CYS A 47 -9.80 -1.86 5.91
C CYS A 47 -11.07 -1.75 5.04
N GLN A 48 -10.98 -2.03 3.74
CA GLN A 48 -12.15 -2.09 2.87
C GLN A 48 -12.79 -3.47 2.96
N PHE A 49 -13.95 -3.55 3.61
CA PHE A 49 -14.71 -4.78 3.76
C PHE A 49 -15.13 -5.43 2.43
N ILE A 50 -15.05 -4.72 1.29
CA ILE A 50 -15.50 -5.16 -0.04
C ILE A 50 -14.84 -6.48 -0.48
N SER A 51 -13.54 -6.65 -0.22
CA SER A 51 -12.80 -7.89 -0.51
C SER A 51 -13.30 -9.08 0.30
N VAL A 52 -13.88 -8.82 1.48
CA VAL A 52 -14.49 -9.82 2.37
C VAL A 52 -15.90 -10.16 1.93
N ILE A 53 -16.70 -9.21 1.42
CA ILE A 53 -18.10 -9.46 1.05
C ILE A 53 -18.21 -10.47 -0.10
N ASN A 54 -17.33 -10.39 -1.10
CA ASN A 54 -17.38 -11.19 -2.31
C ASN A 54 -17.29 -12.72 -2.06
N PRO A 55 -16.32 -13.23 -1.25
CA PRO A 55 -16.26 -14.65 -0.89
C PRO A 55 -17.36 -15.07 0.10
N LEU A 56 -17.96 -14.15 0.86
CA LEU A 56 -19.12 -14.45 1.69
C LEU A 56 -20.41 -14.62 0.88
N THR A 57 -20.55 -13.93 -0.25
CA THR A 57 -21.71 -14.04 -1.13
C THR A 57 -21.58 -15.14 -2.19
N ALA A 58 -20.39 -15.71 -2.35
CA ALA A 58 -20.17 -16.86 -3.22
C ALA A 58 -20.87 -18.09 -2.63
N GLU A 59 -21.68 -18.77 -3.45
CA GLU A 59 -22.73 -19.73 -3.10
C GLU A 59 -22.25 -20.98 -2.33
N GLY A 60 -21.88 -20.83 -1.06
CA GLY A 60 -21.32 -21.89 -0.24
C GLY A 60 -21.93 -21.95 1.16
N SER A 61 -22.86 -22.89 1.33
CA SER A 61 -23.55 -23.30 2.57
C SER A 61 -24.83 -22.54 2.93
N LEU A 62 -25.97 -23.21 2.76
CA LEU A 62 -27.30 -22.81 3.28
C LEU A 62 -27.44 -23.05 4.81
N ASN A 63 -26.35 -23.42 5.50
CA ASN A 63 -26.35 -23.65 6.94
C ASN A 63 -25.98 -22.36 7.68
N PRO A 64 -26.91 -21.76 8.44
CA PRO A 64 -26.71 -20.44 9.06
C PRO A 64 -25.53 -20.43 10.05
N THR A 65 -25.29 -21.54 10.74
CA THR A 65 -24.21 -21.65 11.73
C THR A 65 -22.82 -21.70 11.11
N GLU A 66 -22.65 -22.36 9.96
CA GLU A 66 -21.35 -22.45 9.28
C GLU A 66 -21.02 -21.13 8.56
N PHE A 67 -22.04 -20.49 8.00
CA PHE A 67 -21.96 -19.16 7.40
C PHE A 67 -21.52 -18.10 8.44
N ASP A 68 -22.14 -18.08 9.63
CA ASP A 68 -21.79 -17.13 10.68
C ASP A 68 -20.36 -17.33 11.20
N VAL A 69 -19.88 -18.57 11.31
CA VAL A 69 -18.50 -18.85 11.73
C VAL A 69 -17.50 -18.37 10.68
N ARG A 70 -17.73 -18.66 9.39
CA ARG A 70 -16.85 -18.20 8.29
C ARG A 70 -16.83 -16.68 8.19
N LYS A 71 -18.02 -16.04 8.28
CA LYS A 71 -18.16 -14.59 8.29
C LYS A 71 -17.40 -13.95 9.44
N ASN A 72 -17.57 -14.45 10.65
CA ASN A 72 -16.89 -13.91 11.82
C ASN A 72 -15.37 -14.08 11.71
N LEU A 73 -14.88 -15.22 11.19
CA LEU A 73 -13.45 -15.46 11.01
C LEU A 73 -12.83 -14.48 10.00
N LEU A 74 -13.46 -14.32 8.83
CA LEU A 74 -13.01 -13.41 7.78
C LEU A 74 -13.06 -11.94 8.22
N LEU A 75 -14.14 -11.53 8.90
CA LEU A 75 -14.26 -10.19 9.47
C LEU A 75 -13.22 -9.94 10.57
N THR A 76 -12.96 -10.93 11.43
CA THR A 76 -11.94 -10.79 12.48
C THR A 76 -10.55 -10.65 11.87
N ALA A 77 -10.23 -11.41 10.83
CA ALA A 77 -8.97 -11.31 10.12
C ALA A 77 -8.80 -9.95 9.42
N SER A 78 -9.85 -9.45 8.74
CA SER A 78 -9.77 -8.13 8.08
C SER A 78 -9.63 -6.99 9.07
N VAL A 79 -10.37 -7.03 10.19
CA VAL A 79 -10.25 -6.04 11.27
C VAL A 79 -8.84 -6.06 11.88
N LEU A 80 -8.27 -7.25 12.10
CA LEU A 80 -6.90 -7.37 12.63
C LEU A 80 -5.87 -6.76 11.68
N ASN A 81 -5.96 -7.08 10.38
CA ASN A 81 -5.06 -6.53 9.37
C ASN A 81 -5.20 -5.00 9.25
N CYS A 82 -6.42 -4.48 9.37
CA CYS A 82 -6.68 -3.03 9.40
C CYS A 82 -6.06 -2.36 10.63
N ILE A 83 -6.15 -2.97 11.82
CA ILE A 83 -5.49 -2.46 13.03
C ILE A 83 -3.97 -2.45 12.86
N GLU A 84 -3.40 -3.54 12.31
CA GLU A 84 -1.96 -3.64 12.05
C GLU A 84 -1.50 -2.58 11.02
N TYR A 85 -2.31 -2.31 9.98
CA TYR A 85 -2.06 -1.23 9.03
C TYR A 85 -1.95 0.13 9.72
N TYR A 86 -2.89 0.49 10.60
CA TYR A 86 -2.83 1.76 11.31
C TYR A 86 -1.69 1.84 12.32
N GLN A 87 -1.27 0.71 12.90
CA GLN A 87 -0.07 0.67 13.74
C GLN A 87 1.18 0.97 12.91
N LYS A 88 1.37 0.30 11.77
CA LYS A 88 2.49 0.56 10.86
C LYS A 88 2.47 1.97 10.29
N LEU A 89 1.28 2.51 10.02
CA LEU A 89 1.12 3.91 9.60
C LEU A 89 1.61 4.88 10.69
N LYS A 90 1.29 4.60 11.96
CA LYS A 90 1.81 5.38 13.10
C LYS A 90 3.31 5.22 13.29
N GLU A 91 3.86 4.04 13.01
CA GLU A 91 5.31 3.80 13.00
C GLU A 91 6.00 4.59 11.91
N CYS A 92 5.42 4.66 10.69
CA CYS A 92 5.94 5.50 9.61
C CYS A 92 5.98 6.99 10.02
N ASP A 93 5.00 7.46 10.79
CA ASP A 93 4.94 8.85 11.24
C ASP A 93 5.83 9.17 12.45
N LYS A 94 6.28 8.12 13.17
CA LYS A 94 7.18 8.26 14.33
C LYS A 94 8.52 8.85 13.87
N GLU A 95 9.14 9.64 14.76
CA GLU A 95 10.26 10.56 14.50
C GLU A 95 11.20 10.14 13.35
N GLU A 96 11.14 10.92 12.26
CA GLU A 96 11.92 10.68 11.05
C GLU A 96 13.12 11.63 11.00
N ASN A 97 14.27 11.12 10.56
CA ASN A 97 15.41 11.94 10.21
C ASN A 97 15.14 12.69 8.90
N ARG A 98 14.58 13.90 9.00
CA ARG A 98 14.13 14.76 7.88
C ARG A 98 15.20 15.07 6.82
N TYR A 99 16.46 14.75 7.10
CA TYR A 99 17.61 15.06 6.26
C TYR A 99 17.97 13.96 5.26
N ILE A 100 17.33 12.78 5.31
CA ILE A 100 17.60 11.68 4.38
C ILE A 100 16.50 11.65 3.32
N PRO A 101 16.76 12.16 2.09
CA PRO A 101 15.81 12.02 1.00
C PRO A 101 15.66 10.55 0.62
N SER A 102 14.45 10.16 0.25
CA SER A 102 14.14 8.82 -0.24
C SER A 102 13.39 8.89 -1.56
N ILE A 103 13.53 7.84 -2.36
CA ILE A 103 12.89 7.72 -3.66
C ILE A 103 11.82 6.64 -3.54
N TYR A 104 10.60 6.96 -3.95
CA TYR A 104 9.50 5.99 -4.01
C TYR A 104 8.80 6.07 -5.36
N SER A 105 8.17 4.96 -5.76
CA SER A 105 7.28 4.94 -6.92
C SER A 105 5.96 5.62 -6.56
N LYS A 106 5.58 6.65 -7.33
CA LYS A 106 4.19 7.09 -7.45
C LYS A 106 3.44 6.00 -8.22
N GLU A 107 2.33 5.57 -7.65
CA GLU A 107 1.27 4.87 -8.38
C GLU A 107 0.34 5.89 -9.01
#